data_AF-M5RUN7-F1
#
_entry.id   AF-M5RUN7-F1
#
_cell.length_a   1.000
_cell.length_b   1.000
_cell.length_c   1.000
_cell.angle_alpha   90.00
_cell.angle_beta   90.00
_cell.angle_gamma   90.00
#
_symmetry.space_group_name_H-M   'P 1'
#
loop_
_entity.id
_entity.type
_entity.pdbx_description
1 polymer ?
#
loop_
_entity_poly.entity_id
_entity_poly.type
_entity_poly.pdbx_seq_one_letter_code
_entity_poly.pdbx_strand_id
1 'polypeptide(L)' 'MHDCDNYVIEMDYVDAEGNQTHRIVSPIRFMGSYRFLGLCLCREAPRQFQLSRCKNVRLTPAADVLMPVAM' A
#
# COMPACT_ATOMS: atom_id res chain seq x y z
N MET A 1 9.35 5.24 -7.10
CA MET A 1 7.95 5.62 -6.80
C MET A 1 7.76 6.95 -7.45
N HIS A 2 7.06 6.97 -8.59
CA HIS A 2 7.05 8.12 -9.49
C HIS A 2 5.72 8.88 -9.48
N ASP A 3 4.65 8.25 -8.98
CA ASP A 3 3.30 8.82 -8.97
C ASP A 3 2.48 8.29 -7.78
N CYS A 4 2.87 8.69 -6.57
CA CYS A 4 2.16 8.30 -5.33
C CYS A 4 0.93 9.17 -5.06
N ASP A 5 0.81 10.30 -5.78
CA ASP A 5 -0.27 11.27 -5.59
C ASP A 5 -1.51 10.84 -6.38
N ASN A 6 -1.34 10.24 -7.57
CA ASN A 6 -2.46 9.78 -8.39
C ASN A 6 -2.81 8.30 -8.18
N TYR A 7 -1.90 7.49 -7.63
CA TYR A 7 -2.12 6.05 -7.48
C TYR A 7 -1.76 5.52 -6.09
N VAL A 8 -2.62 4.62 -5.61
CA VAL A 8 -2.36 3.74 -4.46
C VAL A 8 -2.13 2.32 -4.95
N ILE A 9 -1.54 1.51 -4.07
CA ILE A 9 -1.37 0.07 -4.29
C ILE A 9 -2.53 -0.65 -3.61
N GLU A 10 -3.24 -1.47 -4.36
CA GLU A 10 -4.23 -2.40 -3.82
C GLU A 10 -3.70 -3.83 -3.97
N MET A 11 -3.72 -4.60 -2.89
CA MET A 11 -3.10 -5.92 -2.85
C MET A 11 -3.68 -6.79 -1.74
N ASP A 12 -3.50 -8.10 -1.88
CA ASP A 12 -3.63 -9.03 -0.77
C ASP A 12 -2.27 -9.19 -0.10
N TYR A 13 -2.25 -9.11 1.22
CA TYR A 13 -1.03 -9.21 2.02
C TYR A 13 -1.15 -10.32 3.05
N VAL A 14 -0.18 -11.24 3.02
CA VAL A 14 -0.03 -12.30 4.03
C VAL A 14 0.90 -11.79 5.13
N ASP A 15 0.42 -11.74 6.37
CA ASP A 15 1.24 -11.32 7.51
C ASP A 15 2.23 -12.41 7.96
N ALA A 16 2.90 -12.21 9.10
CA ALA A 16 3.86 -13.18 9.62
C ALA A 16 3.20 -14.41 10.25
N GLU A 17 1.93 -14.30 10.61
CA GLU A 17 1.12 -15.38 11.20
C GLU A 17 0.42 -16.20 10.11
N GLY A 18 0.52 -15.78 8.84
CA GLY A 18 -0.09 -16.44 7.69
C GLY A 18 -1.48 -15.90 7.36
N ASN A 19 -1.97 -14.87 8.06
CA ASN A 19 -3.28 -14.31 7.78
C ASN A 19 -3.24 -13.46 6.52
N GLN A 20 -4.13 -13.77 5.57
CA GLN A 20 -4.31 -12.98 4.36
C GLN A 20 -5.28 -11.83 4.64
N THR A 21 -4.89 -10.62 4.26
CA THR A 21 -5.71 -9.41 4.40
C THR A 21 -5.66 -8.59 3.14
N HIS A 22 -6.80 -8.05 2.75
CA HIS A 22 -6.87 -7.09 1.64
C HIS A 22 -6.42 -5.70 2.12
N ARG A 23 -5.56 -5.03 1.35
CA ARG A 23 -4.90 -3.78 1.75
C ARG A 23 -4.88 -2.77 0.62
N ILE A 24 -5.24 -1.53 0.97
CA ILE A 24 -5.01 -0.35 0.15
C ILE A 24 -3.91 0.46 0.83
N VAL A 25 -2.83 0.73 0.09
CA VAL A 25 -1.58 1.29 0.62
C VAL A 25 -1.11 2.43 -0.26
N SER A 26 -0.94 3.61 0.33
CA SER A 26 -0.23 4.71 -0.33
C SER A 26 1.28 4.49 -0.21
N PRO A 27 2.01 4.32 -1.33
CA PRO A 27 3.44 4.05 -1.31
C PRO A 27 4.26 5.27 -0.86
N ILE A 28 5.19 5.11 0.09
CA ILE A 28 6.05 6.21 0.58
C ILE A 28 7.47 6.08 0.00
N ARG A 29 8.15 4.96 0.26
CA ARG A 29 9.51 4.71 -0.27
C ARG A 29 9.88 3.24 -0.28
N PHE A 30 10.79 2.85 -1.17
CA PHE A 30 11.46 1.55 -1.08
C PHE A 30 12.48 1.51 0.06
N MET A 31 12.62 0.34 0.67
CA MET A 31 13.56 0.05 1.76
C MET A 31 14.42 -1.15 1.36
N GLY A 32 15.48 -0.89 0.62
CA GLY A 32 16.30 -1.95 0.00
C GLY A 32 15.55 -2.65 -1.13
N SER A 33 15.96 -3.89 -1.44
CA SER A 33 15.48 -4.60 -2.64
C SER A 33 14.14 -5.31 -2.47
N TYR A 34 13.70 -5.60 -1.24
CA TYR A 34 12.58 -6.53 -0.99
C TYR A 34 11.48 -5.97 -0.10
N ARG A 35 11.62 -4.72 0.35
CA ARG A 35 10.67 -4.08 1.26
C ARG A 35 10.35 -2.67 0.80
N PHE A 36 9.18 -2.20 1.21
CA PHE A 36 8.82 -0.79 1.08
C PHE A 36 8.05 -0.32 2.31
N LEU A 37 8.12 0.98 2.56
CA LEU A 37 7.30 1.69 3.53
C LEU A 37 6.10 2.25 2.78
N GLY A 38 4.90 2.03 3.31
CA GLY A 38 3.68 2.62 2.80
C GLY A 38 2.71 2.97 3.92
N LEU A 39 1.86 3.96 3.69
CA LEU A 39 0.74 4.27 4.56
C LEU A 39 -0.38 3.26 4.31
N CYS A 40 -0.65 2.41 5.29
CA CYS A 40 -1.76 1.45 5.20
C CYS A 40 -3.07 2.18 5.51
N LEU A 41 -3.92 2.42 4.52
CA LEU A 41 -5.17 3.17 4.71
C LEU A 41 -6.12 2.43 5.65
N CYS A 42 -6.15 1.09 5.58
CA CYS A 42 -6.97 0.27 6.48
C CYS A 42 -6.57 0.34 7.96
N ARG A 43 -5.38 0.86 8.28
CA ARG A 43 -4.84 0.93 9.65
C ARG A 43 -4.43 2.36 10.03
N GLU A 44 -4.63 3.31 9.12
CA GLU A 44 -4.30 4.73 9.28
C GLU A 44 -2.87 4.97 9.80
N ALA A 45 -1.92 4.12 9.40
CA ALA A 45 -0.56 4.14 9.94
C ALA A 45 0.50 3.69 8.92
N PRO A 46 1.71 4.27 8.94
CA PRO A 46 2.84 3.78 8.16
C PRO A 46 3.24 2.36 8.57
N ARG A 47 3.39 1.47 7.60
CA ARG A 47 3.82 0.08 7.81
C ARG A 47 4.82 -0.35 6.75
N GLN A 48 5.72 -1.25 7.14
CA GLN A 48 6.65 -1.89 6.21
C GLN A 48 5.99 -3.14 5.62
N PHE A 49 6.13 -3.32 4.32
CA PHE A 49 5.61 -4.45 3.57
C PHE A 49 6.75 -5.20 2.89
N GLN A 50 6.73 -6.53 2.97
CA GLN A 50 7.65 -7.41 2.25
C GLN A 50 7.06 -7.77 0.89
N LEU A 51 7.79 -7.51 -0.21
CA LEU A 51 7.30 -7.75 -1.57
C LEU A 51 6.92 -9.21 -1.82
N SER A 52 7.64 -10.16 -1.22
CA SER A 52 7.35 -11.60 -1.33
C SER A 52 5.98 -12.01 -0.77
N ARG A 53 5.38 -11.18 0.10
CA ARG A 53 4.10 -11.43 0.75
C ARG A 53 2.92 -10.68 0.11
N CYS A 54 3.21 -9.82 -0.86
CA CYS A 54 2.20 -9.12 -1.65
C CYS A 54 1.69 -10.03 -2.77
N LYS A 55 0.37 -10.12 -2.92
CA LYS A 55 -0.32 -10.91 -3.94
C LYS A 55 -1.36 -10.03 -4.64
N ASN A 56 -1.70 -10.38 -5.88
CA ASN A 56 -2.74 -9.70 -6.67
C ASN A 56 -2.56 -8.17 -6.73
N VAL A 57 -1.31 -7.72 -6.85
CA VAL A 57 -0.94 -6.30 -6.79
C VAL A 57 -1.49 -5.58 -8.00
N ARG A 58 -2.24 -4.50 -7.77
CA ARG A 58 -2.71 -3.57 -8.79
C ARG A 58 -2.53 -2.12 -8.34
N LEU A 59 -2.51 -1.23 -9.31
CA LEU A 59 -2.58 0.20 -9.06
C LEU A 59 -4.04 0.62 -9.13
N THR A 60 -4.50 1.36 -8.13
CA THR A 60 -5.85 1.89 -8.05
C THR A 60 -5.74 3.42 -7.98
N PRO A 61 -6.56 4.18 -8.74
CA PRO A 61 -6.55 5.63 -8.65
C PRO A 61 -6.75 6.09 -7.20
N ALA A 62 -5.90 7.00 -6.74
CA ALA A 62 -5.94 7.50 -5.38
C ALA A 62 -7.28 8.22 -5.08
N ALA A 63 -7.85 8.87 -6.09
CA ALA A 63 -9.15 9.55 -6.00
C ALA A 63 -10.33 8.62 -5.69
N ASP A 64 -10.22 7.31 -5.98
CA ASP A 64 -11.30 6.35 -5.72
C ASP A 64 -11.34 5.90 -4.24
N VAL A 65 -10.28 6.16 -3.49
CA VAL A 65 -10.10 5.60 -2.13
C VAL A 65 -9.70 6.64 -1.07
N LEU A 66 -9.11 7.76 -1.49
CA LEU A 66 -8.76 8.88 -0.61
C LEU A 66 -9.85 9.94 -0.71
N MET A 67 -10.26 10.47 0.45
CA MET A 67 -11.16 11.61 0.47
C MET A 67 -10.41 12.85 -0.04
N PRO A 68 -10.96 13.59 -1.01
CA PRO A 68 -10.35 14.84 -1.46
C PRO A 68 -10.34 15.84 -0.30
N VAL A 69 -9.19 16.48 -0.06
CA VAL A 69 -9.12 17.63 0.82
C VAL A 69 -9.71 18.81 0.06
N ALA A 70 -10.78 19.41 0.58
CA ALA A 70 -11.29 20.66 0.04
C ALA A 70 -10.19 21.72 0.19
N MET A 71 -9.67 22.20 -0.94
CA MET A 71 -8.73 23.32 -1.00
C MET A 71 -9.45 24.64 -0.75
#